data_AF-A0A1Y1UFR8-F1
#
_entry.id   AF-A0A1Y1UFR8-F1
#
_cell.length_a   1.000
_cell.length_b   1.000
_cell.length_c   1.000
_cell.angle_alpha   90.00
_cell.angle_beta   90.00
_cell.angle_gamma   90.00
#
_symmetry.space_group_name_H-M   'P 1'
#
loop_
_entity.id
_entity.type
_entity.pdbx_description
1 polymer ?
#
loop_
_entity_poly.entity_id
_entity_poly.type
_entity_poly.pdbx_seq_one_letter_code
_entity_poly.pdbx_strand_id
1 'polypeptide(L)'
;MLARLALAALPLLSVALAADCTRNATVQSGDTCDSISNKYGASTFQLALVNEADIDENCENLQPGETICLGVAGQDCTKVYTVKSGDTCEWLMATYGMSNTTLWSNNPQIDPECTNIYIGEVLCVDTKSYNYPSYNQSLYEAMAYTYLPYC
;
A
#
# COMPACT_ATOMS: atom_id res chain seq x y z
N MET A 1 -42.12 2.90 -43.86
CA MET A 1 -42.15 3.43 -42.49
C MET A 1 -41.30 2.50 -41.64
N LEU A 2 -39.99 2.73 -41.55
CA LEU A 2 -39.06 1.89 -40.79
C LEU A 2 -38.78 2.59 -39.47
N ALA A 3 -39.38 2.10 -38.38
CA ALA A 3 -39.12 2.58 -37.03
C ALA A 3 -37.75 2.07 -36.59
N ARG A 4 -36.81 2.99 -36.35
CA ARG A 4 -35.52 2.68 -35.71
C ARG A 4 -35.77 2.52 -34.21
N LEU A 5 -35.63 1.30 -33.69
CA LEU A 5 -35.48 1.09 -32.25
C LEU A 5 -34.12 1.65 -31.82
N ALA A 6 -34.13 2.75 -31.08
CA ALA A 6 -32.96 3.22 -30.36
C ALA A 6 -32.86 2.43 -29.06
N LEU A 7 -31.86 1.56 -28.95
CA LEU A 7 -31.50 0.89 -27.71
C LEU A 7 -30.78 1.93 -26.82
N ALA A 8 -31.47 2.45 -25.81
CA ALA A 8 -30.84 3.33 -24.83
C ALA A 8 -29.92 2.49 -23.94
N ALA A 9 -28.60 2.62 -24.13
CA ALA A 9 -27.62 2.11 -23.19
C ALA A 9 -27.71 2.95 -21.90
N LEU A 10 -28.21 2.35 -20.81
CA LEU A 10 -28.08 2.95 -19.49
C LEU A 10 -26.59 2.94 -19.11
N PRO A 11 -26.02 4.07 -18.66
CA PRO A 11 -24.67 4.05 -18.11
C PRO A 11 -24.71 3.21 -16.82
N LEU A 12 -23.92 2.14 -16.79
CA LEU A 12 -23.56 1.49 -15.54
C LEU A 12 -22.76 2.51 -14.73
N LEU A 13 -23.41 3.16 -13.75
CA LEU A 13 -22.68 3.90 -12.73
C LEU A 13 -21.93 2.86 -11.90
N SER A 14 -20.66 2.63 -12.25
CA SER A 14 -19.71 2.01 -11.34
C SER A 14 -19.49 3.00 -10.21
N VAL A 15 -20.23 2.84 -9.11
CA VAL A 15 -19.94 3.56 -7.87
C VAL A 15 -18.70 2.88 -7.29
N ALA A 16 -17.53 3.30 -7.74
CA ALA A 16 -16.30 3.01 -7.00
C ALA A 16 -16.50 3.68 -5.64
N LEU A 17 -16.69 2.86 -4.60
CA LEU A 17 -16.59 3.32 -3.22
C LEU A 17 -15.15 3.79 -3.06
N ALA A 18 -14.90 5.09 -3.20
CA ALA A 18 -13.64 5.66 -2.80
C ALA A 18 -13.42 5.23 -1.35
N ALA A 19 -12.37 4.44 -1.11
CA ALA A 19 -12.02 4.06 0.25
C ALA A 19 -11.88 5.34 1.06
N ASP A 20 -12.53 5.41 2.24
CA ASP A 20 -12.57 6.63 3.05
C ASP A 20 -11.15 6.95 3.54
N CYS A 21 -10.44 7.76 2.75
CA CYS A 21 -9.09 8.17 3.06
C CYS A 21 -9.11 9.02 4.35
N THR A 22 -8.38 8.56 5.36
CA THR A 22 -8.33 9.22 6.68
C THR A 22 -7.24 10.27 6.77
N ARG A 23 -6.18 10.13 5.98
CA ARG A 23 -5.03 11.03 5.97
C ARG A 23 -4.50 11.17 4.55
N ASN A 24 -4.16 12.39 4.17
CA ASN A 24 -3.65 12.71 2.84
C ASN A 24 -2.26 13.34 2.93
N ALA A 25 -1.46 13.17 1.88
CA ALA A 25 -0.24 13.92 1.64
C ALA A 25 -0.30 14.60 0.27
N THR A 26 0.34 15.76 0.17
CA THR A 26 0.61 16.40 -1.13
C THR A 26 2.03 16.08 -1.55
N VAL A 27 2.18 15.49 -2.73
CA VAL A 27 3.46 15.13 -3.33
C VAL A 27 4.28 16.40 -3.60
N GLN A 28 5.54 16.37 -3.19
CA GLN A 28 6.52 17.42 -3.46
C GLN A 28 7.54 16.95 -4.51
N SER A 29 8.25 17.90 -5.12
CA SER A 29 9.31 17.56 -6.07
C SER A 29 10.42 16.76 -5.36
N GLY A 30 10.70 15.56 -5.89
CA GLY A 30 11.70 14.65 -5.35
C GLY A 30 11.18 13.69 -4.27
N ASP A 31 9.88 13.68 -3.99
CA ASP A 31 9.28 12.67 -3.11
C ASP A 31 9.29 11.28 -3.78
N THR A 32 9.45 10.25 -2.94
CA THR A 32 9.18 8.84 -3.24
C THR A 32 8.10 8.33 -2.28
N CYS A 33 7.52 7.16 -2.54
CA CYS A 33 6.59 6.53 -1.60
C CYS A 33 7.22 6.35 -0.22
N ASP A 34 8.48 5.93 -0.16
CA ASP A 34 9.24 5.79 1.08
C ASP A 34 9.49 7.12 1.80
N SER A 35 9.87 8.18 1.08
CA SER A 35 10.14 9.49 1.71
C SER A 35 8.86 10.08 2.30
N ILE A 36 7.74 9.93 1.60
CA ILE A 36 6.41 10.34 2.08
C ILE A 36 6.01 9.48 3.29
N SER A 37 6.14 8.15 3.18
CA SER A 37 5.79 7.21 4.26
C SER A 37 6.55 7.51 5.54
N ASN A 38 7.86 7.76 5.43
CA ASN A 38 8.71 8.12 6.56
C ASN A 38 8.30 9.47 7.16
N LYS A 39 8.10 10.48 6.31
CA LYS A 39 7.72 11.84 6.73
C LYS A 39 6.37 11.89 7.45
N TYR A 40 5.39 11.12 6.99
CA TYR A 40 4.01 11.20 7.48
C TYR A 40 3.59 10.01 8.36
N GLY A 41 4.48 9.07 8.64
CA GLY A 41 4.17 7.90 9.46
C GLY A 41 3.08 7.03 8.83
N ALA A 42 3.35 6.52 7.63
CA ALA A 42 2.51 5.55 6.94
C ALA A 42 3.36 4.34 6.54
N SER A 43 2.76 3.15 6.46
CA SER A 43 3.45 2.01 5.86
C SER A 43 3.58 2.23 4.35
N THR A 44 4.77 1.96 3.79
CA THR A 44 5.00 2.06 2.34
C THR A 44 4.05 1.14 1.57
N PHE A 45 3.89 -0.10 2.02
CA PHE A 45 2.94 -1.05 1.44
C PHE A 45 1.50 -0.53 1.48
N GLN A 46 1.06 -0.03 2.64
CA GLN A 46 -0.29 0.51 2.78
C GLN A 46 -0.52 1.69 1.84
N LEU A 47 0.44 2.61 1.74
CA LEU A 47 0.37 3.77 0.84
C LEU A 47 0.26 3.30 -0.60
N ALA A 48 1.11 2.39 -1.07
CA ALA A 48 1.04 1.87 -2.43
C ALA A 48 -0.32 1.21 -2.71
N LEU A 49 -0.80 0.38 -1.78
CA LEU A 49 -2.06 -0.35 -1.94
C LEU A 49 -3.28 0.58 -2.03
N VAL A 50 -3.39 1.58 -1.16
CA VAL A 50 -4.58 2.46 -1.16
C VAL A 50 -4.62 3.42 -2.35
N ASN A 51 -3.51 3.54 -3.08
CA ASN A 51 -3.40 4.36 -4.30
C ASN A 51 -3.09 3.51 -5.55
N GLU A 52 -3.31 2.18 -5.52
CA GLU A 52 -2.92 1.26 -6.61
C GLU A 52 -3.56 1.57 -7.98
N ALA A 53 -4.62 2.38 -8.00
CA ALA A 53 -5.27 2.84 -9.22
C ALA A 53 -4.50 3.99 -9.92
N ASP A 54 -3.70 4.73 -9.17
CA ASP A 54 -3.06 5.98 -9.60
C ASP A 54 -1.53 5.91 -9.52
N ILE A 55 -0.96 5.21 -8.53
CA ILE A 55 0.48 5.01 -8.35
C ILE A 55 0.88 3.66 -8.94
N ASP A 56 1.94 3.65 -9.75
CA ASP A 56 2.48 2.42 -10.32
C ASP A 56 3.22 1.54 -9.28
N GLU A 57 3.51 0.30 -9.67
CA GLU A 57 4.13 -0.69 -8.79
C GLU A 57 5.52 -0.31 -8.26
N ASN A 58 6.21 0.63 -8.91
CA ASN A 58 7.53 1.12 -8.51
C ASN A 58 7.49 2.51 -7.84
N CYS A 59 6.30 3.09 -7.70
CA CYS A 59 6.09 4.46 -7.25
C CYS A 59 6.91 5.51 -8.04
N GLU A 60 7.09 5.30 -9.34
CA GLU A 60 7.92 6.17 -10.19
C GLU A 60 7.11 7.29 -10.88
N ASN A 61 5.79 7.22 -10.83
CA ASN A 61 4.90 8.14 -11.54
C ASN A 61 4.33 9.30 -10.71
N LEU A 62 4.79 9.49 -9.47
CA LEU A 62 4.34 10.59 -8.59
C LEU A 62 4.49 11.97 -9.26
N GLN A 63 3.43 12.79 -9.20
CA GLN A 63 3.45 14.14 -9.76
C GLN A 63 3.42 15.22 -8.65
N PRO A 64 4.34 16.20 -8.64
CA PRO A 64 4.29 17.28 -7.65
C PRO A 64 2.94 18.01 -7.66
N GLY A 65 2.35 18.19 -6.48
CA GLY A 65 1.02 18.78 -6.29
C GLY A 65 -0.14 17.77 -6.27
N GLU A 66 0.12 16.51 -6.64
CA GLU A 66 -0.83 15.41 -6.47
C GLU A 66 -1.16 15.18 -5.00
N THR A 67 -2.42 14.85 -4.71
CA THR A 67 -2.84 14.46 -3.36
C THR A 67 -3.04 12.96 -3.33
N ILE A 68 -2.27 12.27 -2.49
CA ILE A 68 -2.33 10.82 -2.33
C ILE A 68 -2.85 10.45 -0.95
N CYS A 69 -3.44 9.27 -0.86
CA CYS A 69 -3.95 8.73 0.38
C CYS A 69 -2.84 8.05 1.18
N LEU A 70 -2.72 8.37 2.47
CA LEU A 70 -1.76 7.72 3.37
C LEU A 70 -2.36 6.51 4.09
N GLY A 71 -3.68 6.44 4.19
CA GLY A 71 -4.38 5.38 4.90
C GLY A 71 -5.89 5.57 4.86
N VAL A 72 -6.61 4.47 5.04
CA VAL A 72 -8.07 4.44 5.01
C VAL A 72 -8.62 3.95 6.35
N ALA A 73 -9.88 4.28 6.63
CA ALA A 73 -10.50 3.95 7.91
C ALA A 73 -10.41 2.45 8.23
N GLY A 74 -9.86 2.12 9.40
CA GLY A 74 -9.70 0.74 9.88
C GLY A 74 -8.44 0.02 9.40
N GLN A 75 -7.73 0.56 8.41
CA GLN A 75 -6.49 -0.01 7.85
C GLN A 75 -5.26 0.90 8.03
N ASP A 76 -5.43 2.10 8.59
CA ASP A 76 -4.36 3.08 8.76
C ASP A 76 -3.38 2.76 9.90
N CYS A 77 -2.32 2.02 9.60
CA CYS A 77 -1.23 1.76 10.52
C CYS A 77 -0.30 2.97 10.65
N THR A 78 -0.34 3.60 11.83
CA THR A 78 0.47 4.78 12.15
C THR A 78 1.70 4.47 13.02
N LYS A 79 1.76 3.27 13.61
CA LYS A 79 2.94 2.79 14.33
C LYS A 79 3.88 2.09 13.35
N VAL A 80 4.87 2.83 12.86
CA VAL A 80 5.75 2.39 11.78
C VAL A 80 7.23 2.42 12.16
N TYR A 81 8.05 1.71 11.38
CA TYR A 81 9.51 1.70 11.48
C TYR A 81 10.15 1.72 10.10
N THR A 82 11.17 2.57 9.93
CA THR A 82 11.99 2.62 8.71
C THR A 82 13.14 1.64 8.82
N VAL A 83 13.19 0.69 7.89
CA VAL A 83 14.21 -0.36 7.80
C VAL A 83 15.60 0.26 7.64
N LYS A 84 16.57 -0.30 8.37
CA LYS A 84 17.97 0.08 8.38
C LYS A 84 18.86 -1.10 8.01
N SER A 85 20.12 -0.80 7.74
CA SER A 85 21.11 -1.83 7.42
C SER A 85 21.26 -2.83 8.56
N GLY A 86 21.08 -4.11 8.23
CA GLY A 86 21.21 -5.23 9.16
C GLY A 86 19.92 -5.61 9.90
N ASP A 87 18.81 -4.92 9.66
CA ASP A 87 17.52 -5.30 10.24
C ASP A 87 17.02 -6.62 9.66
N THR A 88 16.32 -7.40 10.49
CA THR A 88 15.68 -8.66 10.11
C THR A 88 14.26 -8.70 10.67
N CYS A 89 13.37 -9.51 10.08
CA CYS A 89 12.03 -9.72 10.63
C CYS A 89 12.08 -10.28 12.06
N GLU A 90 13.03 -11.15 12.39
CA GLU A 90 13.20 -11.66 13.75
C GLU A 90 13.49 -10.52 14.75
N TRP A 91 14.40 -9.61 14.38
CA TRP A 91 14.71 -8.46 15.21
C TRP A 91 13.53 -7.50 15.36
N LEU A 92 12.79 -7.23 14.27
CA LEU A 92 11.58 -6.41 14.31
C LEU A 92 10.52 -7.02 15.23
N MET A 93 10.25 -8.32 15.08
CA MET A 93 9.29 -9.03 15.92
C MET A 93 9.65 -8.97 17.40
N ALA A 94 10.91 -9.23 17.75
CA ALA A 94 11.40 -9.16 19.12
C ALA A 94 11.33 -7.73 19.69
N THR A 95 11.70 -6.74 18.90
CA THR A 95 11.74 -5.32 19.31
C THR A 95 10.35 -4.75 19.57
N TYR A 96 9.38 -5.09 18.71
CA TYR A 96 8.03 -4.55 18.79
C TYR A 96 7.02 -5.45 19.52
N GLY A 97 7.44 -6.66 19.90
CA GLY A 97 6.60 -7.63 20.60
C GLY A 97 5.46 -8.15 19.73
N MET A 98 5.71 -8.35 18.44
CA MET A 98 4.71 -8.80 17.47
C MET A 98 4.95 -10.25 17.03
N SER A 99 3.87 -10.94 16.66
CA SER A 99 3.94 -12.30 16.12
C SER A 99 4.28 -12.29 14.63
N ASN A 100 4.73 -13.44 14.12
CA ASN A 100 4.90 -13.67 12.68
C ASN A 100 3.59 -13.39 11.93
N THR A 101 2.47 -13.90 12.42
CA THR A 101 1.16 -13.66 11.79
C THR A 101 0.81 -12.17 11.74
N THR A 102 1.15 -11.41 12.78
CA THR A 102 0.90 -9.96 12.82
C THR A 102 1.80 -9.21 11.85
N LEU A 103 3.10 -9.50 11.82
CA LEU A 103 4.04 -8.81 10.94
C LEU A 103 3.65 -8.99 9.47
N TRP A 104 3.34 -10.21 9.03
CA TRP A 104 2.95 -10.50 7.66
C TRP A 104 1.53 -10.00 7.33
N SER A 105 0.60 -10.02 8.28
CA SER A 105 -0.72 -9.38 8.05
C SER A 105 -0.59 -7.88 7.80
N ASN A 106 0.35 -7.25 8.50
CA ASN A 106 0.57 -5.80 8.43
C ASN A 106 1.47 -5.38 7.27
N ASN A 107 2.32 -6.30 6.79
CA ASN A 107 3.27 -6.09 5.70
C ASN A 107 3.26 -7.32 4.77
N PRO A 108 2.17 -7.56 4.02
CA PRO A 108 1.99 -8.77 3.20
C PRO A 108 2.98 -8.92 2.06
N GLN A 109 3.67 -7.84 1.66
CA GLN A 109 4.73 -7.88 0.66
C GLN A 109 5.97 -8.63 1.14
N ILE A 110 6.18 -8.75 2.46
CA ILE A 110 7.36 -9.44 3.01
C ILE A 110 7.28 -10.93 2.66
N ASP A 111 8.32 -11.45 2.03
CA ASP A 111 8.41 -12.86 1.68
C ASP A 111 8.55 -13.75 2.95
N PRO A 112 8.25 -15.06 2.88
CA PRO A 112 8.34 -15.94 4.04
C PRO A 112 9.74 -16.01 4.66
N GLU A 113 10.79 -15.80 3.86
CA GLU A 113 12.19 -15.82 4.28
C GLU A 113 12.68 -14.47 4.85
N CYS A 114 11.86 -13.42 4.77
CA CYS A 114 12.19 -12.03 5.05
C CYS A 114 13.46 -11.54 4.33
N THR A 115 13.61 -11.88 3.05
CA THR A 115 14.80 -11.52 2.26
C THR A 115 14.63 -10.27 1.39
N ASN A 116 13.40 -9.77 1.27
CA ASN A 116 13.04 -8.68 0.37
C ASN A 116 12.84 -7.32 1.05
N ILE A 117 13.04 -7.18 2.36
CA ILE A 117 13.03 -5.86 3.00
C ILE A 117 14.30 -5.07 2.65
N TYR A 118 14.17 -3.75 2.48
CA TYR A 118 15.28 -2.88 2.04
C TYR A 118 15.40 -1.60 2.86
N ILE A 119 16.60 -1.00 2.87
CA ILE A 119 16.87 0.22 3.64
C ILE A 119 16.01 1.36 3.10
N GLY A 120 15.23 1.99 3.97
CA GLY A 120 14.31 3.08 3.59
C GLY A 120 12.84 2.67 3.64
N GLU A 121 12.54 1.39 3.45
CA GLU A 121 11.18 0.86 3.49
C GLU A 121 10.54 1.14 4.86
N VAL A 122 9.28 1.58 4.86
CA VAL A 122 8.54 1.89 6.08
C VAL A 122 7.52 0.79 6.38
N LEU A 123 7.82 -0.01 7.40
CA LEU A 123 7.01 -1.16 7.81
C LEU A 123 6.02 -0.77 8.92
N CYS A 124 4.82 -1.36 8.87
CA CYS A 124 3.87 -1.32 9.97
C CYS A 124 4.33 -2.29 11.08
N VAL A 125 4.62 -1.75 12.27
CA VAL A 125 5.12 -2.50 13.44
C VAL A 125 4.17 -2.45 14.63
N ASP A 126 2.89 -2.27 14.34
CA ASP A 126 1.82 -2.39 15.33
C ASP A 126 1.57 -3.84 15.73
N THR A 127 1.25 -4.08 17.00
CA THR A 127 0.85 -5.41 17.49
C THR A 127 -0.61 -5.71 17.16
N LYS A 128 -1.39 -4.69 16.78
CA LYS A 128 -2.68 -4.86 16.14
C LYS A 128 -2.50 -5.31 14.69
N SER A 129 -3.27 -6.32 14.28
CA SER A 129 -3.36 -6.73 12.87
C SER A 129 -4.30 -5.82 12.08
N TYR A 130 -3.85 -5.43 10.89
CA TYR A 130 -4.64 -4.76 9.86
C TYR A 130 -4.91 -5.75 8.74
N ASN A 131 -6.13 -5.74 8.20
CA ASN A 131 -6.55 -6.61 7.10
C ASN A 131 -6.78 -5.75 5.87
N TYR A 132 -6.12 -6.12 4.77
CA TYR A 132 -6.17 -5.43 3.49
C TYR A 132 -6.92 -6.32 2.48
N PRO A 133 -8.26 -6.25 2.39
CA PRO A 133 -9.06 -7.15 1.56
C PRO A 133 -8.92 -6.89 0.05
N SER A 134 -8.42 -5.72 -0.34
CA SER A 134 -8.05 -5.42 -1.72
C SER A 134 -6.75 -6.11 -2.13
N TYR A 135 -5.87 -6.41 -1.17
CA TYR A 135 -4.63 -7.10 -1.44
C TYR A 135 -4.89 -8.60 -1.68
N ASN A 136 -4.58 -9.06 -2.89
CA ASN A 136 -4.70 -10.45 -3.28
C ASN A 136 -3.32 -11.12 -3.29
N GLN A 137 -3.00 -11.81 -2.20
CA GLN A 137 -1.74 -12.57 -2.04
C GLN A 137 -1.49 -13.54 -3.21
N SER A 138 -2.51 -14.22 -3.72
CA SER A 138 -2.34 -15.19 -4.81
C SER A 138 -2.02 -14.52 -6.15
N LEU A 139 -2.53 -13.31 -6.39
CA LEU A 139 -2.10 -12.50 -7.54
C LEU A 139 -0.67 -11.99 -7.34
N TYR A 140 -0.32 -11.56 -6.13
CA TYR A 140 1.05 -11.16 -5.80
C TYR A 140 2.04 -12.29 -6.05
N GLU A 141 1.80 -13.50 -5.52
CA GLU A 141 2.68 -14.66 -5.73
C GLU A 141 2.76 -15.09 -7.20
N ALA A 142 1.66 -14.98 -7.95
CA ALA A 142 1.62 -15.28 -9.38
C ALA A 142 2.30 -14.20 -10.25
N MET A 143 2.44 -12.98 -9.72
CA MET A 143 2.98 -11.80 -10.41
C MET A 143 4.17 -11.21 -9.68
N ALA A 144 4.87 -11.98 -8.82
CA ALA A 144 5.92 -11.49 -7.92
C ALA A 144 7.15 -10.88 -8.62
N TYR A 145 7.20 -10.95 -9.96
CA TYR A 145 8.19 -10.25 -10.78
C TYR A 145 7.75 -8.86 -11.28
N THR A 146 6.50 -8.48 -11.04
CA THR A 146 5.93 -7.17 -11.42
C THR A 146 5.37 -6.45 -10.19
N TYR A 147 4.63 -7.14 -9.32
CA TYR A 147 3.87 -6.45 -8.27
C TYR A 147 4.72 -6.13 -7.03
N LEU A 148 4.96 -4.84 -6.78
CA LEU A 148 5.49 -4.23 -5.54
C LEU A 148 6.82 -4.79 -4.98
N PRO A 149 7.87 -5.04 -5.78
CA PRO A 149 9.16 -5.38 -5.18
C PRO A 149 9.92 -4.14 -4.66
N TYR A 150 9.62 -2.93 -5.13
CA TYR A 150 10.34 -1.71 -4.74
C TYR A 150 9.41 -0.49 -4.79
N CYS A 151 9.12 0.09 -3.64
CA CYS A 151 8.79 1.51 -3.55
C CYS A 151 10.04 2.28 -3.10
#